data_AF-A0A2D5HKI7-F1
#
_entry.id   AF-A0A2D5HKI7-F1
#
_cell.length_a   1.000
_cell.length_b   1.000
_cell.length_c   1.000
_cell.angle_alpha   90.00
_cell.angle_beta   90.00
_cell.angle_gamma   90.00
#
_symmetry.space_group_name_H-M   'P 1'
#
loop_
_entity.id
_entity.type
_entity.pdbx_description
1 polymer ?
#
loop_
_entity_poly.entity_id
_entity_poly.type
_entity_poly.pdbx_seq_one_letter_code
_entity_poly.pdbx_strand_id
1 'polypeptide(L)'
;MKSTQVATVKLVDDKTVLEDKEEVRMKLPDILGRVLACIWIDPEFYHSFANDPKITLEKNGVFLPQDIYLDFEKSNSDRPKVVVYEKKKDSKFKLRVMYLQLVMMAGR
;
A
#
# COMPACT_ATOMS: atom_id res chain seq x y z
N MET A 1 -27.38 15.82 5.20
CA MET A 1 -26.34 14.99 4.54
C MET A 1 -25.23 15.92 4.08
N LYS A 2 -24.14 16.05 4.86
CA LYS A 2 -22.97 16.80 4.38
C LYS A 2 -22.14 15.84 3.56
N SER A 3 -22.13 16.04 2.23
CA SER A 3 -21.12 15.44 1.36
C SER A 3 -19.81 16.13 1.71
N THR A 4 -19.03 15.51 2.60
CA THR A 4 -17.65 15.92 2.85
C THR A 4 -16.89 15.60 1.58
N GLN A 5 -16.44 16.63 0.85
CA GLN A 5 -15.44 16.44 -0.19
C GLN A 5 -14.18 15.88 0.48
N VAL A 6 -14.00 14.57 0.38
CA VAL A 6 -12.75 13.91 0.74
C VAL A 6 -11.73 14.36 -0.30
N ALA A 7 -10.66 15.04 0.14
CA ALA A 7 -9.56 15.38 -0.74
C ALA A 7 -9.09 14.10 -1.43
N THR A 8 -9.20 14.03 -2.76
CA THR A 8 -8.76 12.87 -3.52
C THR A 8 -7.26 12.70 -3.31
N VAL A 9 -6.87 11.73 -2.48
CA VAL A 9 -5.46 11.48 -2.20
C VAL A 9 -4.82 10.94 -3.47
N LYS A 10 -3.98 11.75 -4.11
CA LYS A 10 -3.15 11.31 -5.23
C LYS A 10 -1.96 10.53 -4.68
N LEU A 11 -1.96 9.21 -4.89
CA LEU A 11 -0.80 8.37 -4.56
C LEU A 11 0.37 8.58 -5.54
N VAL A 12 0.09 9.05 -6.76
CA VAL A 12 1.05 9.31 -7.83
C VAL A 12 0.52 10.47 -8.68
N ASP A 13 1.43 11.26 -9.27
CA ASP A 13 1.04 12.36 -10.17
C ASP A 13 0.53 11.85 -11.52
N ASP A 14 1.15 10.77 -12.01
CA ASP A 14 0.82 10.06 -13.25
C ASP A 14 0.66 8.55 -13.01
N LYS A 15 0.06 7.85 -13.99
CA LYS A 15 -0.05 6.39 -13.98
C LYS A 15 1.34 5.75 -13.82
N THR A 16 1.51 4.93 -12.79
CA THR A 16 2.76 4.22 -12.49
C THR A 16 2.54 2.72 -12.68
N VAL A 17 3.21 2.13 -13.66
CA VAL A 17 3.25 0.68 -13.87
C VAL A 17 4.61 0.19 -13.39
N LEU A 18 4.63 -0.78 -12.49
CA LEU A 18 5.84 -1.45 -12.04
C LEU A 18 5.94 -2.77 -12.79
N GLU A 19 7.02 -2.96 -13.54
CA GLU A 19 7.15 -4.10 -14.44
C GLU A 19 7.80 -5.32 -13.78
N ASP A 20 8.76 -5.06 -12.88
CA ASP A 20 9.56 -6.10 -12.26
C ASP A 20 9.83 -5.85 -10.77
N LYS A 21 10.55 -6.79 -10.16
CA LYS A 21 10.93 -6.76 -8.76
C LYS A 21 11.89 -5.63 -8.40
N GLU A 22 12.75 -5.20 -9.32
CA GLU A 22 13.70 -4.12 -9.07
C GLU A 22 12.97 -2.78 -9.00
N GLU A 23 12.07 -2.52 -9.95
CA GLU A 23 11.20 -1.34 -9.90
C GLU A 23 10.31 -1.31 -8.66
N VAL A 24 9.75 -2.47 -8.27
CA VAL A 24 9.00 -2.62 -7.02
C VAL A 24 9.85 -2.21 -5.82
N ARG A 25 11.10 -2.65 -5.74
CA ARG A 25 12.00 -2.29 -4.62
C ARG A 25 12.36 -0.80 -4.61
N MET A 26 12.48 -0.18 -5.77
CA MET A 26 12.88 1.23 -5.88
C MET A 26 11.72 2.20 -5.64
N LYS A 27 10.54 1.95 -6.23
CA LYS A 27 9.43 2.92 -6.30
C LYS A 27 8.32 2.64 -5.30
N LEU A 28 8.03 1.36 -5.01
CA LEU A 28 6.91 1.00 -4.14
C LEU A 28 7.06 1.48 -2.69
N PRO A 29 8.26 1.57 -2.06
CA PRO A 29 8.36 2.10 -0.70
C PRO A 29 7.81 3.52 -0.55
N ASP A 30 8.11 4.41 -1.49
CA ASP A 30 7.64 5.79 -1.47
C ASP A 30 6.11 5.89 -1.64
N ILE A 31 5.56 5.11 -2.56
CA ILE A 31 4.10 4.98 -2.76
C ILE A 31 3.43 4.45 -1.48
N LEU A 32 3.96 3.38 -0.89
CA LEU A 32 3.43 2.81 0.34
C LEU A 32 3.57 3.78 1.53
N GLY A 33 4.56 4.68 1.53
CA GLY A 33 4.67 5.75 2.50
C GLY A 33 3.46 6.70 2.46
N ARG A 34 3.06 7.14 1.26
CA ARG A 34 1.84 7.94 1.05
C ARG A 34 0.57 7.19 1.44
N VAL A 35 0.47 5.91 1.08
CA VAL A 35 -0.65 5.04 1.49
C VAL A 35 -0.77 4.97 3.01
N LEU A 36 0.33 4.71 3.71
CA LEU A 36 0.32 4.60 5.17
C LEU A 36 -0.05 5.91 5.85
N ALA A 37 0.40 7.05 5.31
CA ALA A 37 -0.03 8.37 5.78
C ALA A 37 -1.52 8.62 5.51
N CYS A 38 -2.01 8.24 4.32
CA CYS A 38 -3.41 8.39 3.93
C CYS A 38 -4.36 7.62 4.84
N ILE A 39 -3.98 6.40 5.21
CA ILE A 39 -4.76 5.53 6.11
C ILE A 39 -5.10 6.21 7.45
N TRP A 40 -4.27 7.14 7.92
CA TRP A 40 -4.49 7.83 9.19
C TRP A 40 -5.55 8.93 9.11
N ILE A 41 -5.72 9.51 7.93
CA ILE A 41 -6.58 10.69 7.73
C ILE A 41 -7.87 10.38 6.95
N ASP A 42 -7.90 9.24 6.25
CA ASP A 42 -9.02 8.82 5.42
C ASP A 42 -9.49 7.39 5.81
N PRO A 43 -10.56 7.27 6.61
CA PRO A 43 -11.14 6.00 7.00
C PRO A 43 -11.68 5.17 5.83
N GLU A 44 -12.22 5.80 4.79
CA GLU A 44 -12.78 5.10 3.62
C GLU A 44 -11.66 4.47 2.80
N PHE A 45 -10.57 5.22 2.61
CA PHE A 45 -9.34 4.69 2.00
C PHE A 45 -8.78 3.55 2.83
N TYR A 46 -8.70 3.69 4.16
CA TYR A 46 -8.28 2.60 5.04
C TYR A 46 -9.12 1.34 4.84
N HIS A 47 -10.45 1.45 4.83
CA HIS A 47 -11.33 0.30 4.63
C HIS A 47 -11.11 -0.36 3.26
N SER A 48 -10.97 0.45 2.20
CA SER A 48 -10.69 -0.04 0.85
C SER A 48 -9.36 -0.78 0.79
N PHE A 49 -8.30 -0.16 1.32
CA PHE A 49 -6.95 -0.71 1.30
C PHE A 49 -6.83 -1.96 2.18
N ALA A 50 -7.50 -1.99 3.34
CA ALA A 50 -7.48 -3.16 4.22
C ALA A 50 -8.22 -4.38 3.62
N ASN A 51 -9.23 -4.14 2.79
CA ASN A 51 -9.96 -5.20 2.11
C ASN A 51 -9.20 -5.75 0.89
N ASP A 52 -8.69 -4.86 0.04
CA ASP A 52 -7.89 -5.24 -1.13
C ASP A 52 -6.82 -4.17 -1.43
N PRO A 53 -5.59 -4.35 -0.90
CA PRO A 53 -4.51 -3.39 -1.10
C PRO A 53 -4.14 -3.22 -2.58
N LYS A 54 -4.15 -4.31 -3.36
CA LYS A 54 -3.71 -4.30 -4.76
C LYS A 54 -4.70 -3.56 -5.63
N ILE A 55 -5.99 -3.89 -5.52
CA ILE A 55 -7.05 -3.19 -6.25
C ILE A 55 -7.12 -1.72 -5.83
N THR A 56 -6.87 -1.40 -4.56
CA THR A 56 -6.84 -0.01 -4.10
C THR A 56 -5.69 0.77 -4.74
N LEU A 57 -4.50 0.19 -4.87
CA LEU A 57 -3.38 0.81 -5.61
C LEU A 57 -3.73 1.03 -7.08
N GLU A 58 -4.34 0.04 -7.75
CA GLU A 58 -4.71 0.15 -9.17
C GLU A 58 -5.73 1.28 -9.42
N LYS A 59 -6.74 1.41 -8.55
CA LYS A 59 -7.71 2.52 -8.58
C LYS A 59 -7.05 3.89 -8.41
N ASN A 60 -5.89 3.93 -7.75
CA ASN A 60 -5.09 5.13 -7.54
C ASN A 60 -3.92 5.25 -8.55
N GLY A 61 -3.97 4.51 -9.66
CA GLY A 61 -3.03 4.64 -10.77
C GLY A 61 -1.72 3.86 -10.62
N VAL A 62 -1.60 2.98 -9.63
CA VAL A 62 -0.40 2.16 -9.37
C VAL A 62 -0.67 0.71 -9.71
N PHE A 63 0.00 0.19 -10.74
CA PHE A 63 -0.18 -1.18 -11.23
C PHE A 63 1.04 -2.03 -10.85
N LEU A 64 0.80 -3.13 -10.14
CA LEU A 64 1.85 -4.05 -9.69
C LEU A 64 1.96 -5.26 -10.64
N PRO A 65 3.15 -5.88 -10.72
CA PRO A 65 3.30 -7.17 -11.40
C PRO A 65 2.32 -8.22 -10.85
N GLN A 66 1.95 -9.19 -11.69
CA GLN A 66 0.95 -10.21 -11.31
C GLN A 66 1.41 -11.09 -10.16
N ASP A 67 2.70 -11.36 -10.07
CA ASP A 67 3.37 -12.16 -9.05
C ASP A 67 3.65 -11.40 -7.75
N ILE A 68 3.35 -10.09 -7.70
CA ILE A 68 3.47 -9.28 -6.49
C ILE A 68 2.13 -9.19 -5.76
N TYR A 69 2.20 -9.43 -4.46
CA TYR A 69 1.08 -9.44 -3.52
C TYR A 69 1.38 -8.57 -2.32
N LEU A 70 0.33 -8.00 -1.74
CA LEU A 70 0.40 -7.13 -0.58
C LEU A 70 -0.51 -7.71 0.51
N ASP A 71 0.02 -7.87 1.71
CA ASP A 71 -0.79 -8.10 2.89
C ASP A 71 -0.69 -6.86 3.79
N PHE A 72 -1.85 -6.33 4.21
CA PHE A 72 -1.92 -5.22 5.15
C PHE A 72 -2.12 -5.77 6.56
N GLU A 73 -1.09 -5.71 7.39
CA GLU A 73 -1.11 -6.21 8.75
C GLU A 73 -1.52 -5.10 9.73
N LYS A 74 -2.54 -5.39 10.52
CA LYS A 74 -2.98 -4.54 11.63
C LYS A 74 -2.49 -5.12 12.95
N SER A 75 -1.33 -4.67 13.42
CA SER A 75 -0.91 -4.91 14.80
C SER A 75 -1.30 -3.70 15.64
N ASN A 76 -2.51 -3.70 16.23
CA ASN A 76 -2.99 -2.70 17.20
C ASN A 76 -2.74 -1.22 16.83
N SER A 77 -3.67 -0.64 16.06
CA SER A 77 -3.96 0.79 15.74
C SER A 77 -2.83 1.80 15.47
N ASP A 78 -1.64 1.65 16.04
CA ASP A 78 -0.64 2.71 16.15
C ASP A 78 0.50 2.53 15.13
N ARG A 79 0.58 1.36 14.49
CA ARG A 79 1.68 0.98 13.58
C ARG A 79 1.16 0.18 12.38
N PRO A 80 0.48 0.82 11.41
CA PRO A 80 0.08 0.12 10.20
C PRO A 80 1.30 -0.36 9.41
N LYS A 81 1.22 -1.59 8.90
CA LYS A 81 2.31 -2.25 8.18
C LYS A 81 1.80 -2.89 6.91
N VAL A 82 2.50 -2.68 5.80
CA VAL A 82 2.29 -3.38 4.54
C VAL A 82 3.45 -4.32 4.32
N VAL A 83 3.15 -5.59 4.05
CA VAL A 83 4.16 -6.59 3.68
C VAL A 83 4.01 -6.94 2.21
N VAL A 84 5.12 -6.88 1.48
CA VAL A 84 5.16 -7.15 0.04
C VAL A 84 5.75 -8.53 -0.17
N TYR A 85 5.03 -9.34 -0.94
CA TYR A 85 5.43 -10.70 -1.30
C TYR A 85 5.53 -10.84 -2.80
N GLU A 86 6.44 -11.72 -3.22
CA GLU A 86 6.54 -12.27 -4.56
C GLU A 86 6.12 -13.74 -4.51
N LYS A 87 5.28 -14.17 -5.44
CA LYS A 87 4.86 -15.57 -5.55
C LYS A 87 5.16 -16.07 -6.96
N LYS A 88 6.06 -17.04 -7.05
CA LYS A 88 6.36 -17.70 -8.32
C LYS A 88 5.10 -18.39 -8.86
N LYS A 89 4.95 -18.36 -10.19
CA LYS A 89 3.93 -19.14 -10.91
C LYS A 89 4.03 -20.61 -10.44
N ASP A 90 2.88 -21.19 -10.12
CA ASP A 90 2.70 -22.58 -9.63
C ASP A 90 3.26 -22.93 -8.24
N SER A 91 3.78 -21.96 -7.48
CA SER A 91 4.19 -22.19 -6.09
C SER A 91 3.15 -21.68 -5.08
N LYS A 92 2.88 -22.45 -4.02
CA LYS A 92 2.13 -21.95 -2.86
C LYS A 92 2.97 -21.01 -1.97
N PHE A 93 4.28 -20.94 -2.20
CA PHE A 93 5.21 -20.18 -1.38
C PHE A 93 5.23 -18.70 -1.78
N LYS A 94 4.99 -17.83 -0.80
CA LYS A 94 5.17 -16.38 -0.91
C LYS A 94 6.55 -16.01 -0.33
N LEU A 95 7.43 -15.43 -1.13
CA LEU A 95 8.70 -14.88 -0.68
C LEU A 95 8.49 -13.42 -0.27
N ARG A 96 8.82 -13.07 0.98
CA ARG A 96 8.76 -11.67 1.42
C ARG A 96 9.85 -10.85 0.72
N VAL A 97 9.44 -9.83 -0.02
CA VAL A 97 10.33 -8.91 -0.75
C VAL A 97 10.78 -7.76 0.17
N MET A 98 9.82 -7.14 0.84
CA MET A 98 10.03 -6.05 1.79
C MET A 98 8.79 -5.87 2.69
N TYR A 99 8.90 -5.00 3.69
CA TYR A 99 7.75 -4.46 4.39
C TYR A 99 7.99 -2.98 4.64
N LEU A 100 6.90 -2.22 4.74
CA LEU A 100 6.94 -0.83 5.17
C LEU A 100 5.97 -0.66 6.33
N GLN A 101 6.44 0.02 7.38
CA GLN A 101 5.65 0.30 8.57
C GLN A 101 5.81 1.78 8.92
N LEU A 102 4.69 2.46 9.14
CA LEU A 102 4.72 3.84 9.63
C LEU A 102 4.73 3.79 11.16
N VAL A 103 5.75 4.43 11.73
CA VAL A 103 5.95 4.52 13.17
C VAL A 103 5.91 5.99 13.56
N MET A 104 4.92 6.38 14.36
CA MET A 104 4.92 7.66 15.02
C MET A 104 5.67 7.56 16.34
N MET A 105 6.56 8.52 16.57
CA MET A 105 7.33 8.65 17.80
C MET A 105 6.95 9.99 18.44
N ALA A 106 6.48 9.95 19.68
CA ALA A 106 6.34 11.14 20.52
C ALA A 106 7.47 11.14 21.56
N GLY A 107 8.25 12.22 21.59
CA GLY A 107 9.32 12.44 22.58
C GLY A 107 8.84 13.27 23.77
N ARG A 108 9.63 13.25 24.85
CA ARG A 108 9.50 14.18 25.99
C ARG A 108 10.30 15.45 25.72
#